data_AF-A0A218U7C2-F1
#
_entry.id   AF-A0A218U7C2-F1
#
_cell.length_a   1.000
_cell.length_b   1.000
_cell.length_c   1.000
_cell.angle_alpha   90.00
_cell.angle_beta   90.00
_cell.angle_gamma   90.00
#
_symmetry.space_group_name_H-M   'P 1'
#
loop_
_entity.id
_entity.type
_entity.pdbx_description
1 polymer ?
#
loop_
_entity_poly.entity_id
_entity_poly.type
_entity_poly.pdbx_seq_one_letter_code
_entity_poly.pdbx_strand_id
1 'polypeptide(L)'
;MHLASLILSVLLARLLGATGQDTVTQDNGPVTVKQGHSFHTTCKYQTNTFNASHWYQLRKGQAPQLLSYQAGSGPKHSGQITTHLNTTGKSSVLQLEEVELSDTAWYLCALQDTLVQGAASAVQQGRAGRGCVRARLSLGKGP
;
A
#
# COMPACT_ATOMS: atom_id res chain seq x y z
N MET A 1 20.72 35.81 -28.36
CA MET A 1 21.34 35.29 -27.12
C MET A 1 20.27 34.86 -26.09
N HIS A 2 19.34 35.73 -25.69
CA HIS A 2 18.35 35.44 -24.64
C HIS A 2 17.30 34.37 -25.01
N LEU A 3 16.78 34.43 -26.24
CA LEU A 3 15.76 33.47 -26.74
C LEU A 3 16.31 32.05 -26.88
N ALA A 4 17.57 31.91 -27.33
CA ALA A 4 18.23 30.61 -27.44
C ALA A 4 18.44 29.94 -26.07
N SER A 5 18.78 30.74 -25.04
CA SER A 5 18.89 30.24 -23.66
C SER A 5 17.54 29.79 -23.08
N LEU A 6 16.46 30.51 -23.38
CA LEU A 6 15.11 30.15 -22.94
C LEU A 6 14.64 28.86 -23.62
N ILE A 7 14.86 28.72 -24.92
CA ILE A 7 14.54 27.49 -25.66
C ILE A 7 15.34 26.31 -25.12
N LEU A 8 16.63 26.49 -24.86
CA LEU A 8 17.49 25.44 -24.28
C LEU A 8 17.01 25.03 -22.87
N SER A 9 16.62 25.99 -22.02
CA SER A 9 16.08 25.69 -20.69
C SER A 9 14.74 24.94 -20.74
N VAL A 10 13.87 25.27 -21.69
CA VAL A 10 12.58 24.57 -21.88
C VAL A 10 12.81 23.16 -22.42
N LEU A 11 13.75 22.97 -23.35
CA LEU A 11 14.15 21.64 -23.82
C LEU A 11 14.76 20.79 -22.70
N LEU A 12 15.66 21.34 -21.89
CA LEU A 12 16.24 20.66 -20.72
C LEU A 12 15.15 20.28 -19.71
N ALA A 13 14.20 21.17 -19.39
CA ALA A 13 13.10 20.87 -18.49
C ALA A 13 12.14 19.79 -19.03
N ARG A 14 12.02 19.66 -20.36
CA ARG A 14 11.25 18.59 -21.01
C ARG A 14 12.02 17.26 -21.05
N LEU A 15 13.35 17.30 -21.14
CA LEU A 15 14.25 16.15 -21.13
C LEU A 15 14.46 15.56 -19.72
N LEU A 16 14.39 16.40 -18.67
CA LEU A 16 14.19 15.95 -17.28
C LEU A 16 12.73 15.52 -17.05
N GLY A 17 12.24 14.65 -17.95
CA GLY A 17 10.86 14.21 -18.04
C GLY A 17 10.26 13.87 -16.68
N ALA A 18 8.98 14.21 -16.54
CA ALA A 18 8.17 13.87 -15.37
C ALA A 18 8.38 12.40 -15.01
N THR A 19 9.17 12.15 -13.95
CA THR A 19 9.24 10.85 -13.33
C THR A 19 7.83 10.57 -12.82
N GLY A 20 7.09 9.70 -13.50
CA GLY A 20 5.76 9.30 -13.06
C GLY A 20 5.87 8.83 -11.61
N GLN A 21 5.29 9.58 -10.69
CA GLN A 21 5.37 9.26 -9.26
C GLN A 21 4.51 8.02 -9.02
N ASP A 22 5.11 6.97 -8.46
CA ASP A 22 4.37 5.81 -7.98
C ASP A 22 3.39 6.26 -6.88
N THR A 23 2.14 5.83 -6.99
CA THR A 23 1.12 6.12 -5.99
C THR A 23 0.37 4.86 -5.60
N VAL A 24 0.02 4.80 -4.32
CA VAL A 24 -0.84 3.77 -3.74
C VAL A 24 -2.02 4.48 -3.10
N THR A 25 -3.22 3.92 -3.24
CA THR A 25 -4.47 4.40 -2.66
C THR A 25 -5.20 3.21 -2.05
N GLN A 26 -5.56 3.32 -0.77
CA GLN A 26 -6.44 2.36 -0.10
C GLN A 26 -7.67 3.09 0.42
N ASP A 27 -8.73 2.32 0.71
CA ASP A 27 -9.94 2.88 1.31
C ASP A 27 -9.61 3.56 2.65
N ASN A 28 -9.99 4.83 2.74
CA ASN A 28 -9.62 5.71 3.84
C ASN A 28 -10.63 5.58 4.98
N GLY A 29 -10.44 4.62 5.88
CA GLY A 29 -11.28 4.56 7.06
C GLY A 29 -11.00 3.39 8.00
N PRO A 30 -11.24 3.56 9.30
CA PRO A 30 -11.53 2.44 10.18
C PRO A 30 -12.78 1.71 9.73
N VAL A 31 -12.67 0.40 9.58
CA VAL A 31 -13.77 -0.51 9.27
C VAL A 31 -14.04 -1.34 10.49
N THR A 32 -15.30 -1.37 10.93
CA THR A 32 -15.74 -2.20 12.05
C THR A 32 -16.35 -3.49 11.51
N VAL A 33 -15.78 -4.63 11.86
CA VAL A 33 -16.24 -5.96 11.42
C VAL A 33 -16.72 -6.76 12.63
N LYS A 34 -17.76 -7.57 12.45
CA LYS A 34 -18.23 -8.49 13.49
C LYS A 34 -17.34 -9.73 13.50
N GLN A 35 -17.12 -10.31 14.68
CA GLN A 35 -16.34 -11.54 14.80
C GLN A 35 -16.95 -12.65 13.93
N GLY A 36 -16.10 -13.47 13.31
CA GLY A 36 -16.48 -14.53 12.40
C GLY A 36 -16.95 -14.06 11.00
N HIS A 37 -17.05 -12.76 10.75
CA HIS A 37 -17.34 -12.23 9.41
C HIS A 37 -16.04 -11.91 8.67
N SER A 38 -16.12 -11.82 7.33
CA SER A 38 -14.97 -11.47 6.51
C SER A 38 -14.72 -9.97 6.47
N PHE A 39 -13.44 -9.61 6.43
CA PHE A 39 -12.93 -8.27 6.14
C PHE A 39 -12.24 -8.28 4.78
N HIS A 40 -12.36 -7.20 4.01
CA HIS A 40 -11.47 -6.99 2.87
C HIS A 40 -11.08 -5.52 2.74
N THR A 41 -9.93 -5.28 2.12
CA THR A 41 -9.48 -3.95 1.76
C THR A 41 -8.81 -3.97 0.39
N THR A 42 -9.06 -2.91 -0.38
CA THR A 42 -8.51 -2.77 -1.73
C THR A 42 -7.37 -1.77 -1.74
N CYS A 43 -6.28 -2.15 -2.40
CA CYS A 43 -5.17 -1.31 -2.77
C CYS A 43 -5.22 -1.05 -4.27
N LYS A 44 -5.35 0.22 -4.67
CA LYS A 44 -5.16 0.66 -6.05
C LYS A 44 -3.82 1.33 -6.16
N TYR A 45 -3.19 1.24 -7.32
CA TYR A 45 -1.92 1.88 -7.53
C TYR A 45 -1.78 2.48 -8.93
N GLN A 46 -0.85 3.41 -9.06
CA GLN A 46 -0.39 3.90 -10.33
C GLN A 46 1.13 3.85 -10.31
N THR A 47 1.70 2.99 -11.15
CA THR A 47 3.13 2.87 -11.38
C THR A 47 3.38 2.56 -12.86
N ASN A 48 4.57 2.92 -13.33
CA ASN A 48 5.09 2.55 -14.64
C ASN A 48 6.05 1.34 -14.58
N THR A 49 6.52 0.98 -13.38
CA THR A 49 7.50 -0.09 -13.14
C THR A 49 7.02 -0.96 -11.97
N PHE A 50 5.99 -1.76 -12.22
CA PHE A 50 5.47 -2.68 -11.23
C PHE A 50 6.46 -3.83 -10.98
N ASN A 51 6.90 -3.97 -9.73
CA ASN A 51 7.75 -5.09 -9.29
C ASN A 51 6.92 -6.14 -8.55
N ALA A 52 6.33 -5.76 -7.42
CA ALA A 52 5.50 -6.64 -6.62
C ALA A 52 4.56 -5.86 -5.70
N SER A 53 3.44 -6.46 -5.35
CA SER A 53 2.54 -6.00 -4.31
C SER A 53 2.86 -6.69 -3.00
N HIS A 54 2.93 -5.91 -1.92
CA HIS A 54 3.18 -6.36 -0.56
C HIS A 54 1.99 -5.99 0.32
N TRP A 55 1.59 -6.91 1.19
CA TRP A 55 0.61 -6.65 2.25
C TRP A 55 1.25 -6.83 3.61
N TYR A 56 1.05 -5.87 4.50
CA TYR A 56 1.57 -5.89 5.87
C TYR A 56 0.44 -5.77 6.90
N GLN A 57 0.59 -6.46 8.02
CA GLN A 57 -0.17 -6.24 9.24
C GLN A 57 0.65 -5.37 10.19
N LEU A 58 0.07 -4.28 10.67
CA LEU A 58 0.67 -3.42 11.68
C LEU A 58 -0.23 -3.37 12.92
N ARG A 59 0.18 -4.12 13.95
CA ARG A 59 -0.42 -4.11 15.27
C ARG A 59 0.15 -2.95 16.10
N LYS A 60 -0.63 -2.43 17.05
CA LYS A 60 -0.19 -1.32 17.91
C LYS A 60 1.05 -1.73 18.69
N GLY A 61 2.13 -0.94 18.57
CA GLY A 61 3.39 -1.16 19.28
C GLY A 61 4.27 -2.28 18.71
N GLN A 62 3.92 -2.85 17.55
CA GLN A 62 4.72 -3.88 16.89
C GLN A 62 5.28 -3.37 15.56
N ALA A 63 6.33 -4.02 15.07
CA ALA A 63 6.82 -3.80 13.71
C ALA A 63 5.82 -4.34 12.67
N PRO A 64 5.75 -3.77 11.45
CA PRO A 64 4.96 -4.35 10.37
C PRO A 64 5.37 -5.79 10.09
N GLN A 65 4.40 -6.70 10.00
CA GLN A 65 4.61 -8.09 9.61
C GLN A 65 4.12 -8.32 8.19
N LEU A 66 4.95 -8.93 7.34
CA LEU A 66 4.57 -9.24 5.96
C LEU A 66 3.53 -10.38 5.95
N LEU A 67 2.37 -10.12 5.35
CA LEU A 67 1.30 -11.10 5.16
C LEU A 67 1.37 -11.76 3.78
N SER A 68 1.64 -10.97 2.74
CA SER A 68 1.67 -11.47 1.37
C SER A 68 2.63 -10.67 0.49
N TYR A 69 3.18 -11.39 -0.48
CA TYR A 69 4.05 -10.90 -1.54
C TYR A 69 3.59 -11.53 -2.85
N GLN A 70 3.34 -10.70 -3.88
CA GLN A 70 2.94 -11.14 -5.21
C GLN A 70 3.58 -10.28 -6.31
N ALA A 71 4.34 -10.90 -7.21
CA ALA A 71 4.84 -10.27 -8.43
C ALA A 71 3.96 -10.55 -9.67
N GLY A 72 3.22 -11.68 -9.65
CA GLY A 72 2.31 -12.08 -10.73
C GLY A 72 0.85 -11.89 -10.36
N SER A 73 0.04 -11.54 -11.35
CA SER A 73 -1.42 -11.48 -11.20
C SER A 73 -2.02 -12.81 -10.75
N GLY A 74 -3.14 -12.73 -10.02
CA GLY A 74 -3.92 -13.87 -9.57
C GLY A 74 -4.09 -13.94 -8.06
N PRO A 75 -4.79 -14.97 -7.57
CA PRO A 75 -5.00 -15.21 -6.15
C PRO A 75 -3.78 -15.86 -5.49
N LYS A 76 -3.60 -15.59 -4.20
CA LYS A 76 -2.67 -16.26 -3.29
C LYS A 76 -3.34 -16.42 -1.93
N HIS A 77 -3.32 -17.64 -1.42
CA HIS A 77 -3.94 -18.03 -0.16
C HIS A 77 -2.88 -18.39 0.89
N SER A 78 -3.07 -17.94 2.13
CA SER A 78 -2.21 -18.28 3.27
C SER A 78 -3.01 -18.20 4.57
N GLY A 79 -3.31 -19.35 5.19
CA GLY A 79 -4.16 -19.41 6.38
C GLY A 79 -5.53 -18.78 6.12
N GLN A 80 -5.96 -17.89 7.01
CA GLN A 80 -7.20 -17.11 6.88
C GLN A 80 -7.12 -15.92 5.89
N ILE A 81 -5.98 -15.70 5.24
CA ILE A 81 -5.74 -14.56 4.34
C ILE A 81 -5.77 -15.03 2.88
N THR A 82 -6.60 -14.36 2.09
CA THR A 82 -6.56 -14.43 0.63
C THR A 82 -6.16 -13.07 0.06
N THR A 83 -5.18 -13.06 -0.83
CA THR A 83 -4.78 -11.87 -1.58
C THR A 83 -5.00 -12.09 -3.07
N HIS A 84 -5.43 -11.06 -3.79
CA HIS A 84 -5.63 -11.12 -5.24
C HIS A 84 -4.96 -9.93 -5.90
N LEU A 85 -3.96 -10.17 -6.74
CA LEU A 85 -3.26 -9.14 -7.51
C LEU A 85 -3.83 -9.06 -8.93
N ASN A 86 -4.17 -7.86 -9.37
CA ASN A 86 -4.53 -7.54 -10.74
C ASN A 86 -3.56 -6.48 -11.29
N THR A 87 -2.55 -6.92 -12.03
CA THR A 87 -1.54 -6.03 -12.62
C THR A 87 -2.10 -5.16 -13.74
N THR A 88 -3.03 -5.69 -14.54
CA THR A 88 -3.70 -4.94 -15.61
C THR A 88 -4.63 -3.87 -15.05
N GLY A 89 -5.44 -4.22 -14.05
CA GLY A 89 -6.34 -3.31 -13.35
C GLY A 89 -5.67 -2.42 -12.30
N LYS A 90 -4.35 -2.56 -12.14
CA LYS A 90 -3.52 -1.85 -11.15
C LYS A 90 -4.11 -1.86 -9.74
N SER A 91 -4.47 -3.05 -9.27
CA SER A 91 -5.03 -3.24 -7.93
C SER A 91 -4.57 -4.53 -7.26
N SER A 92 -4.62 -4.54 -5.93
CA SER A 92 -4.50 -5.73 -5.10
C SER A 92 -5.59 -5.70 -4.03
N VAL A 93 -6.17 -6.84 -3.71
CA VAL A 93 -7.17 -6.99 -2.64
C VAL A 93 -6.58 -7.91 -1.59
N LEU A 94 -6.74 -7.56 -0.31
CA LEU A 94 -6.56 -8.46 0.82
C LEU A 94 -7.91 -8.76 1.43
N GLN A 95 -8.19 -10.04 1.62
CA GLN A 95 -9.36 -10.58 2.29
C GLN A 95 -8.90 -11.40 3.49
N LEU A 96 -9.58 -11.20 4.61
CA LEU A 96 -9.42 -11.94 5.84
C LEU A 96 -10.76 -12.62 6.15
N GLU A 97 -10.75 -13.93 6.29
CA GLU A 97 -11.95 -14.71 6.61
C GLU A 97 -12.04 -14.95 8.11
N GLU A 98 -13.26 -15.19 8.59
CA GLU A 98 -13.56 -15.54 9.99
C GLU A 98 -12.85 -14.64 11.03
N VAL A 99 -12.92 -13.32 10.84
CA VAL A 99 -12.15 -12.34 11.63
C VAL A 99 -12.28 -12.54 13.13
N GLU A 100 -11.14 -12.59 13.83
CA GLU A 100 -11.05 -12.70 15.28
C GLU A 100 -10.64 -11.38 15.96
N LEU A 101 -10.76 -11.32 17.29
CA LEU A 101 -10.25 -10.20 18.09
C LEU A 101 -8.75 -9.96 17.85
N SER A 102 -8.00 -11.05 17.70
CA SER A 102 -6.57 -11.05 17.44
C SER A 102 -6.23 -10.36 16.11
N ASP A 103 -7.16 -10.21 15.16
CA ASP A 103 -6.92 -9.62 13.85
C ASP A 103 -7.01 -8.09 13.80
N THR A 104 -7.33 -7.45 14.94
CA THR A 104 -7.42 -6.00 15.04
C THR A 104 -6.07 -5.35 14.77
N ALA A 105 -5.92 -4.74 13.59
CA ALA A 105 -4.66 -4.15 13.13
C ALA A 105 -4.89 -3.12 12.02
N TRP A 106 -3.81 -2.50 11.57
CA TRP A 106 -3.77 -1.82 10.28
C TRP A 106 -3.28 -2.77 9.20
N TYR A 107 -3.95 -2.76 8.04
CA TYR A 107 -3.58 -3.57 6.88
C TYR A 107 -3.08 -2.65 5.76
N LEU A 108 -1.77 -2.72 5.49
CA LEU A 108 -1.06 -1.76 4.64
C LEU A 108 -0.59 -2.42 3.36
N CYS A 109 -0.77 -1.75 2.23
CA CYS A 109 -0.25 -2.17 0.93
C CYS A 109 0.95 -1.32 0.51
N ALA A 110 1.93 -1.94 -0.15
CA ALA A 110 3.07 -1.27 -0.75
C ALA A 110 3.50 -1.93 -2.08
N LEU A 111 4.07 -1.14 -3.00
CA LEU A 111 4.57 -1.61 -4.30
C LEU A 111 6.09 -1.86 -4.36
N GLN A 112 6.80 -1.43 -3.32
CA GLN A 112 8.23 -1.62 -3.12
C GLN A 112 8.43 -2.00 -1.66
N ASP A 113 9.43 -2.84 -1.37
CA ASP A 113 9.81 -3.11 0.02
C ASP A 113 10.36 -1.82 0.63
N THR A 114 9.46 -1.06 1.26
CA THR A 114 9.77 0.26 1.80
C THR A 114 10.55 0.14 3.12
N LEU A 115 10.85 -1.09 3.58
CA LEU A 115 11.58 -1.34 4.82
C LEU A 115 13.11 -1.21 4.69
N VAL A 116 13.65 -0.98 3.49
CA VAL A 116 15.11 -0.92 3.27
C VAL A 116 15.73 0.45 3.63
N GLN A 117 14.98 1.46 4.08
CA GLN A 117 15.55 2.81 4.35
C GLN A 117 15.21 3.48 5.69
N GLY A 118 14.83 2.73 6.74
CA GLY A 118 14.58 3.36 8.04
C GLY A 118 14.85 2.46 9.22
N ALA A 119 16.11 2.40 9.66
CA ALA A 119 16.43 1.95 11.00
C ALA A 119 15.64 2.78 12.05
N ALA A 120 15.16 2.08 13.06
CA ALA A 120 14.34 2.54 14.19
C ALA A 120 14.47 4.03 14.58
N SER A 121 13.36 4.76 14.50
CA SER A 121 12.89 5.62 15.59
C SER A 121 11.47 6.10 15.34
N ALA A 122 10.59 5.83 16.31
CA ALA A 122 9.27 6.41 16.39
C ALA A 122 9.42 7.91 16.68
N VAL A 123 9.45 8.72 15.62
CA VAL A 123 9.14 10.14 15.67
C VAL A 123 8.15 10.40 14.55
N GLN A 124 6.93 10.80 14.92
CA GLN A 124 6.02 11.36 13.93
C GLN A 124 6.57 12.68 13.41
N GLN A 125 6.35 12.88 12.11
CA GLN A 125 6.14 14.15 11.40
C GLN A 125 7.26 14.53 10.40
N GLY A 126 6.87 14.57 9.12
CA GLY A 126 7.67 15.11 8.02
C GLY A 126 7.34 14.44 6.69
N ARG A 127 6.54 15.08 5.83
CA ARG A 127 6.20 14.62 4.48
C ARG A 127 7.45 14.60 3.58
N ALA A 128 7.77 13.45 2.98
CA ALA A 128 8.17 13.28 1.55
C ALA A 128 8.49 11.80 1.27
N GLY A 129 7.78 11.19 0.30
CA GLY A 129 7.95 9.79 -0.14
C GLY A 129 6.68 8.95 0.04
N ARG A 130 5.69 9.08 -0.86
CA ARG A 130 4.38 8.41 -0.75
C ARG A 130 4.43 7.00 -1.32
N GLY A 131 4.27 5.99 -0.46
CA GLY A 131 4.20 4.57 -0.87
C GLY A 131 3.43 3.63 0.07
N CYS A 132 2.83 4.11 1.17
CA CYS A 132 1.98 3.30 2.07
C CYS A 132 0.71 4.07 2.42
N VAL A 133 -0.47 3.49 2.20
CA VAL A 133 -1.76 4.01 2.70
C VAL A 133 -2.27 3.13 3.83
N ARG A 134 -3.10 3.68 4.72
CA ARG A 134 -3.42 3.07 6.01
C ARG A 134 -4.91 2.72 6.12
N ALA A 135 -5.26 1.44 6.12
CA ALA A 135 -6.61 0.96 6.44
C ALA A 135 -6.63 0.36 7.85
N ARG A 136 -7.61 0.72 8.71
CA ARG A 136 -7.72 0.20 10.08
C ARG A 136 -8.87 -0.78 10.17
N LEU A 137 -8.63 -1.96 10.70
CA LEU A 137 -9.70 -2.86 11.14
C LEU A 137 -10.01 -2.62 12.62
N SER A 138 -11.28 -2.48 12.96
CA SER A 138 -11.84 -2.45 14.31
C SER A 138 -12.90 -3.55 14.47
N LEU A 139 -13.13 -4.01 15.69
CA LEU A 139 -14.19 -4.98 15.96
C LEU A 139 -15.48 -4.28 16.44
N GLY A 140 -16.61 -4.73 15.92
CA GLY A 140 -17.95 -4.36 16.40
C GLY A 140 -18.54 -5.47 17.25
N LYS A 141 -19.12 -5.12 18.39
CA LYS A 141 -19.94 -6.06 19.17
C LYS A 141 -21.21 -6.36 18.36
N GLY A 142 -21.49 -7.63 18.08
CA GLY A 142 -22.76 -8.04 17.48
C GLY A 142 -23.95 -7.72 18.40
N PRO A 143 -25.19 -7.73 17.87
CA PRO A 143 -26.39 -7.75 18.71
C PRO A 143 -26.43 -9.00 19.60
#